data_AF-A0A2V6PRJ9-F1
#
_entry.id   AF-A0A2V6PRJ9-F1
#
_cell.length_a   1.000
_cell.length_b   1.000
_cell.length_c   1.000
_cell.angle_alpha   90.00
_cell.angle_beta   90.00
_cell.angle_gamma   90.00
#
_symmetry.space_group_name_H-M   'P 1'
#
loop_
_entity.id
_entity.type
_entity.pdbx_description
1 polymer ?
#
loop_
_entity_poly.entity_id
_entity_poly.type
_entity_poly.pdbx_seq_one_letter_code
_entity_poly.pdbx_strand_id
1 'polypeptide(L)'
;MICPACSVENRQGARFCDGCGAALPRACAACGTALRPNAKFCDECGRAVAAATPGSGVGAGETRRIVDGPSAPATPGPAPNRQSAAPYTPKHLVDKVLGSRSALEGERKLVTVLFADCAGFTAMSTKLDPEDLHAVMDGCFARVMEAVHRYEGTVNQFTGDGVMALFGAPIAHEDHAVRAVAAALAIQKAIREYAETLRQRRGLEFSLRIGLNTGPVVVGRIGDDLRMDYTAQGETVNLAARLQTIATPGHVVISEATEKLVSGYFVTTELSPQTVKGIDHPVRAFEVQEQRRRRARFEVAVERGLTPLVDRTRELARLLELVDRAPSGRGQVISVVGDAGVGKSRLLYELRRRLADHAVLTLEGHCLPHGEKLPFHLVAQFLQATPTRWRPVSSVSTGSSGGPCRTCGTSSACPRTSSRAKASIRRSESAG
;
A
#
# COMPACT_ATOMS: atom_id res chain seq x y z
N MET A 1 20.45 40.29 -40.02
CA MET A 1 21.31 39.08 -39.90
C MET A 1 20.76 38.00 -40.80
N ILE A 2 21.59 37.44 -41.68
CA ILE A 2 21.14 36.46 -42.68
C ILE A 2 21.10 35.06 -42.05
N CYS A 3 19.99 34.35 -42.22
CA CYS A 3 19.84 33.00 -41.71
C CYS A 3 20.76 32.03 -42.47
N PRO A 4 21.62 31.25 -41.81
CA PRO A 4 22.50 30.29 -42.50
C PRO A 4 21.74 29.09 -43.08
N ALA A 5 20.49 28.84 -42.63
CA ALA A 5 19.68 27.70 -43.08
C ALA A 5 18.82 27.99 -44.31
N CYS A 6 18.30 29.22 -44.47
CA CYS A 6 17.38 29.57 -45.56
C CYS A 6 17.69 30.91 -46.24
N SER A 7 18.79 31.57 -45.88
CA SER A 7 19.25 32.84 -46.44
C SER A 7 18.30 34.03 -46.32
N VAL A 8 17.22 33.91 -45.53
CA VAL A 8 16.31 35.01 -45.23
C VAL A 8 16.99 36.04 -44.33
N GLU A 9 16.81 37.32 -44.62
CA GLU A 9 17.29 38.42 -43.79
C GLU A 9 16.36 38.64 -42.59
N ASN A 10 16.93 38.60 -41.38
CA ASN A 10 16.19 38.74 -40.12
C ASN A 10 16.59 40.04 -39.40
N ARG A 11 15.65 40.59 -38.62
CA ARG A 11 15.88 41.77 -37.79
C ARG A 11 17.08 41.61 -36.84
N GLN A 12 17.77 42.71 -36.54
CA GLN A 12 18.87 42.69 -35.56
C GLN A 12 18.34 42.27 -34.18
N GLY A 13 18.95 41.25 -33.57
CA GLY A 13 18.53 40.69 -32.28
C GLY A 13 17.48 39.56 -32.36
N ALA A 14 17.06 39.12 -33.54
CA ALA A 14 16.20 37.95 -33.70
C ALA A 14 16.87 36.67 -33.15
N ARG A 15 16.14 35.89 -32.36
CA ARG A 15 16.61 34.60 -31.82
C ARG A 15 16.30 33.42 -32.75
N PHE A 16 15.28 33.56 -33.58
CA PHE A 16 14.83 32.57 -34.55
C PHE A 16 14.61 33.24 -35.90
N CYS A 17 14.75 32.47 -36.98
CA CYS A 17 14.52 32.95 -38.32
C CYS A 17 13.01 33.09 -38.62
N ASP A 18 12.60 34.23 -39.15
CA ASP A 18 11.20 34.52 -39.51
C ASP A 18 10.69 33.66 -40.69
N GLY A 19 11.59 33.12 -41.51
CA GLY A 19 11.23 32.28 -42.66
C GLY A 19 11.15 30.77 -42.38
N CYS A 20 12.07 30.22 -41.57
CA CYS A 20 12.18 28.77 -41.36
C CYS A 20 12.14 28.32 -39.89
N GLY A 21 12.09 29.26 -38.93
CA GLY A 21 12.06 28.95 -37.50
C GLY A 21 13.39 28.48 -36.89
N ALA A 22 14.47 28.33 -37.68
CA ALA A 22 15.77 27.92 -37.16
C ALA A 22 16.35 28.95 -36.18
N ALA A 23 16.99 28.48 -35.10
CA ALA A 23 17.66 29.34 -34.12
C ALA A 23 18.86 30.04 -34.77
N LEU A 24 18.93 31.37 -34.62
CA LEU A 24 19.99 32.17 -35.19
C LEU A 24 21.20 32.23 -34.22
N PRO A 25 22.44 32.05 -34.72
CA PRO A 25 23.63 32.07 -33.87
C PRO A 25 23.83 33.48 -33.30
N ARG A 26 23.94 33.58 -31.97
CA ARG A 26 24.31 34.82 -31.28
C ARG A 26 25.83 34.89 -31.19
N ALA A 27 26.43 36.05 -31.42
CA ALA A 27 27.85 36.24 -31.13
C ALA A 27 28.05 36.67 -29.67
N CYS A 28 29.13 36.21 -29.06
CA CYS A 28 29.59 36.67 -27.76
C CYS A 28 29.95 38.16 -27.85
N ALA A 29 29.38 39.00 -26.98
CA ALA A 29 29.67 40.43 -26.95
C ALA A 29 31.11 40.78 -26.52
N ALA A 30 31.85 39.82 -25.97
CA ALA A 30 33.22 40.03 -25.50
C ALA A 30 34.29 39.58 -26.49
N CYS A 31 34.11 38.46 -27.18
CA CYS A 31 35.12 37.87 -28.06
C CYS A 31 34.63 37.56 -29.48
N GLY A 32 33.34 37.78 -29.78
CA GLY A 32 32.77 37.53 -31.11
C GLY A 32 32.45 36.08 -31.44
N THR A 33 32.86 35.10 -30.61
CA THR A 33 32.59 33.67 -30.83
C THR A 33 31.09 33.38 -30.90
N ALA A 34 30.67 32.51 -31.83
CA ALA A 34 29.29 32.06 -31.93
C ALA A 34 28.89 31.25 -30.69
N LEU A 35 27.86 31.70 -29.99
CA LEU A 35 27.30 31.08 -28.81
C LEU A 35 26.37 29.93 -29.20
N ARG A 36 26.47 28.83 -28.48
CA ARG A 36 25.51 27.72 -28.57
C ARG A 36 24.11 28.18 -28.17
N PRO A 37 23.04 27.54 -28.70
CA PRO A 37 21.68 27.81 -28.25
C PRO A 37 21.57 27.66 -26.72
N ASN A 38 20.98 28.65 -26.05
CA ASN A 38 20.82 28.73 -24.59
C ASN A 38 22.12 28.78 -23.75
N ALA A 39 23.27 29.09 -24.35
CA ALA A 39 24.51 29.28 -23.59
C ALA A 39 24.37 30.41 -22.55
N LYS A 40 24.56 30.06 -21.27
CA LYS A 40 24.64 31.03 -20.15
C LYS A 40 26.01 31.68 -20.04
N PHE A 41 27.04 31.05 -20.60
CA PHE A 41 28.43 31.51 -20.64
C PHE A 41 29.02 31.21 -22.02
N CYS A 42 29.97 32.03 -22.47
CA CYS A 42 30.75 31.74 -23.68
C CYS A 42 31.74 30.61 -23.38
N ASP A 43 31.78 29.59 -24.24
CA ASP A 43 32.68 28.43 -24.13
C ASP A 43 34.14 28.74 -24.49
N GLU A 44 34.41 29.89 -25.11
CA GLU A 44 35.77 30.34 -25.43
C GLU A 44 36.36 31.27 -24.35
N CYS A 45 35.64 32.33 -23.97
CA CYS A 45 36.17 33.37 -23.07
C CYS A 45 35.60 33.33 -21.65
N GLY A 46 34.67 32.41 -21.35
CA GLY A 46 34.09 32.22 -20.02
C GLY A 46 33.09 33.30 -19.58
N ARG A 47 32.82 34.32 -20.41
CA ARG A 47 31.96 35.45 -20.00
C ARG A 47 30.49 35.07 -19.99
N ALA A 48 29.77 35.49 -18.93
CA ALA A 48 28.33 35.30 -18.81
C ALA A 48 27.58 36.04 -19.94
N VAL A 49 26.64 35.35 -20.57
CA VAL A 49 25.78 35.89 -21.63
C VAL A 49 24.51 36.37 -20.96
N ALA A 50 24.31 37.68 -20.86
CA ALA A 50 23.10 38.24 -20.27
C ALA A 50 21.84 37.68 -20.98
N ALA A 51 20.93 37.12 -20.18
CA ALA A 51 19.59 36.75 -20.63
C ALA A 51 18.84 38.05 -20.89
N ALA A 52 18.47 38.33 -22.15
CA ALA A 52 17.57 39.45 -22.41
C ALA A 52 16.20 39.10 -21.82
N THR A 53 15.83 39.81 -20.76
CA THR A 53 14.47 39.86 -20.21
C THR A 53 13.55 40.49 -21.25
N PRO A 54 12.34 39.96 -21.52
CA PRO A 54 11.37 40.64 -22.38
C PRO A 54 10.95 41.95 -21.71
N GLY A 55 11.05 43.06 -22.45
CA GLY A 55 10.70 44.38 -21.96
C GLY A 55 9.20 44.54 -21.70
N SER A 56 8.89 45.20 -20.59
CA SER A 56 7.67 45.99 -20.42
C SER A 56 8.12 47.44 -20.37
N GLY A 57 7.73 48.24 -21.35
CA GLY A 57 7.97 49.68 -21.35
C GLY A 57 6.67 50.43 -21.41
N VAL A 58 6.46 51.35 -20.46
CA VAL A 58 5.81 52.68 -20.50
C VAL A 58 6.16 53.28 -19.12
N GLY A 59 6.56 54.51 -18.84
CA GLY A 59 6.68 55.81 -19.52
C GLY A 59 7.05 56.84 -18.43
N ALA A 60 7.47 58.04 -18.84
CA ALA A 60 8.20 59.06 -18.08
C ALA A 60 7.45 59.79 -16.93
N GLY A 61 8.24 60.49 -16.09
CA GLY A 61 7.83 61.59 -15.19
C GLY A 61 8.47 61.46 -13.79
N GLU A 62 9.63 62.03 -13.46
CA GLU A 62 9.96 63.45 -13.20
C GLU A 62 10.22 63.74 -11.70
N THR A 63 11.32 64.45 -11.45
CA THR A 63 11.71 65.26 -10.26
C THR A 63 12.35 64.68 -8.98
N ARG A 64 13.53 65.29 -8.71
CA ARG A 64 14.07 65.85 -7.45
C ARG A 64 14.95 65.01 -6.49
N ARG A 65 16.27 65.25 -6.64
CA ARG A 65 17.30 65.75 -5.68
C ARG A 65 17.45 65.18 -4.24
N ILE A 66 18.74 65.17 -3.83
CA ILE A 66 19.41 65.16 -2.48
C ILE A 66 19.40 63.78 -1.76
N VAL A 67 20.44 63.20 -1.15
CA VAL A 67 21.71 63.64 -0.50
C VAL A 67 22.74 62.47 -0.52
N ASP A 68 24.03 62.81 -0.41
CA ASP A 68 25.21 61.95 -0.21
C ASP A 68 25.16 60.95 0.98
N GLY A 69 25.90 59.84 0.85
CA GLY A 69 26.36 59.01 1.98
C GLY A 69 26.87 57.61 1.56
N PRO A 70 28.12 57.21 1.88
CA PRO A 70 28.67 55.92 1.46
C PRO A 70 28.27 54.82 2.46
N SER A 71 27.80 53.67 1.97
CA SER A 71 27.59 52.48 2.80
C SER A 71 28.00 51.23 2.01
N ALA A 72 28.94 50.50 2.58
CA ALA A 72 29.60 49.33 1.99
C ALA A 72 28.61 48.21 1.59
N PRO A 73 28.92 47.42 0.55
CA PRO A 73 28.07 46.31 0.14
C PRO A 73 28.19 45.14 1.13
N ALA A 74 27.11 44.85 1.83
CA ALA A 74 26.92 43.60 2.56
C ALA A 74 26.87 42.43 1.56
N THR A 75 27.74 41.45 1.77
CA THR A 75 27.80 40.19 1.03
C THR A 75 26.55 39.35 1.33
N PRO A 76 25.75 38.90 0.32
CA PRO A 76 24.71 37.94 0.56
C PRO A 76 25.32 36.54 0.73
N GLY A 77 25.19 35.97 1.93
CA GLY A 77 25.52 34.58 2.20
C GLY A 77 24.64 33.61 1.40
N PRO A 78 25.12 32.40 1.10
CA PRO A 78 24.43 31.46 0.22
C PRO A 78 23.14 30.95 0.88
N ALA A 79 22.02 31.09 0.16
CA ALA A 79 20.74 30.49 0.53
C ALA A 79 20.83 28.95 0.53
N PRO A 80 20.17 28.25 1.48
CA PRO A 80 20.23 26.79 1.55
C PRO A 80 19.59 26.15 0.31
N ASN A 81 20.35 25.22 -0.26
CA ASN A 81 20.04 24.44 -1.45
C ASN A 81 18.75 23.61 -1.24
N ARG A 82 17.64 24.01 -1.89
CA ARG A 82 16.47 23.15 -2.09
C ARG A 82 16.83 22.05 -3.09
N GLN A 83 17.53 21.02 -2.65
CA GLN A 83 17.62 19.77 -3.40
C GLN A 83 16.25 19.09 -3.31
N SER A 84 15.48 19.20 -4.38
CA SER A 84 14.27 18.41 -4.58
C SER A 84 14.65 16.92 -4.62
N ALA A 85 14.24 16.20 -3.58
CA ALA A 85 14.40 14.76 -3.46
C ALA A 85 13.83 14.06 -4.70
N ALA A 86 14.68 13.34 -5.44
CA ALA A 86 14.24 12.54 -6.58
C ALA A 86 13.34 11.39 -6.10
N PRO A 87 12.29 11.02 -6.86
CA PRO A 87 11.48 9.85 -6.54
C PRO A 87 12.34 8.58 -6.57
N TYR A 88 12.40 7.84 -5.46
CA TYR A 88 13.09 6.56 -5.37
C TYR A 88 12.14 5.45 -5.85
N THR A 89 11.88 5.41 -7.15
CA THR A 89 11.11 4.32 -7.76
C THR A 89 12.07 3.20 -8.19
N PRO A 90 11.98 1.97 -7.65
CA PRO A 90 12.81 0.85 -8.09
C PRO A 90 12.78 0.62 -9.61
N LYS A 91 13.96 0.36 -10.22
CA LYS A 91 14.12 0.24 -11.69
C LYS A 91 13.14 -0.74 -12.35
N HIS A 92 12.85 -1.87 -11.71
CA HIS A 92 11.91 -2.87 -12.23
C HIS A 92 10.45 -2.39 -12.31
N LEU A 93 10.07 -1.38 -11.53
CA LEU A 93 8.75 -0.73 -11.64
C LEU A 93 8.72 0.27 -12.79
N VAL A 94 9.82 0.98 -13.02
CA VAL A 94 10.00 1.86 -14.19
C VAL A 94 9.87 1.04 -15.47
N ASP A 95 10.48 -0.14 -15.53
CA ASP A 95 10.42 -1.04 -16.69
C ASP A 95 8.99 -1.56 -16.98
N LYS A 96 8.20 -1.88 -15.94
CA LYS A 96 6.79 -2.28 -16.10
C LYS A 96 5.90 -1.13 -16.60
N VAL A 97 6.20 0.11 -16.20
CA VAL A 97 5.46 1.30 -16.63
C VAL A 97 5.78 1.69 -18.06
N LEU A 98 7.05 1.59 -18.46
CA LEU A 98 7.50 1.83 -19.83
C LEU A 98 6.91 0.83 -20.85
N GLY A 99 6.50 -0.36 -20.40
CA GLY A 99 5.79 -1.34 -21.22
C GLY A 99 4.33 -0.98 -21.56
N SER A 100 3.73 -0.02 -20.85
CA SER A 100 2.34 0.43 -21.08
C SER A 100 2.31 1.83 -21.71
N ARG A 101 1.91 1.92 -23.00
CA ARG A 101 1.72 3.21 -23.71
C ARG A 101 0.75 4.17 -23.01
N SER A 102 -0.13 3.65 -22.15
CA SER A 102 -1.18 4.38 -21.43
C SER A 102 -0.65 5.32 -20.32
N ALA A 103 0.60 5.17 -19.86
CA ALA A 103 1.19 6.04 -18.83
C ALA A 103 1.57 7.45 -19.34
N LEU A 104 1.50 7.69 -20.65
CA LEU A 104 1.88 8.95 -21.30
C LEU A 104 0.75 10.01 -21.33
N GLU A 105 -0.50 9.59 -21.20
CA GLU A 105 -1.69 10.46 -21.27
C GLU A 105 -2.41 10.48 -19.91
N GLY A 106 -1.94 11.30 -18.96
CA GLY A 106 -2.69 11.74 -17.77
C GLY A 106 -3.84 10.83 -17.28
N GLU A 107 -3.54 9.61 -16.83
CA GLU A 107 -4.57 8.62 -16.50
C GLU A 107 -5.16 8.90 -15.12
N ARG A 108 -6.50 9.01 -15.02
CA ARG A 108 -7.19 9.06 -13.71
C ARG A 108 -7.22 7.66 -13.10
N LYS A 109 -6.42 7.46 -12.06
CA LYS A 109 -6.41 6.21 -11.27
C LYS A 109 -6.97 6.44 -9.88
N LEU A 110 -7.71 5.45 -9.39
CA LEU A 110 -8.06 5.40 -7.98
C LEU A 110 -6.85 4.86 -7.21
N VAL A 111 -6.34 5.63 -6.25
CA VAL A 111 -5.17 5.26 -5.45
C VAL A 111 -5.44 5.49 -3.98
N THR A 112 -4.67 4.81 -3.13
CA THR A 112 -4.57 5.16 -1.71
C THR A 112 -3.24 5.85 -1.46
N VAL A 113 -3.31 7.08 -0.96
CA VAL A 113 -2.16 7.91 -0.59
C VAL A 113 -1.89 7.72 0.89
N LEU A 114 -0.64 7.48 1.26
CA LEU A 114 -0.16 7.36 2.64
C LEU A 114 0.84 8.49 2.90
N PHE A 115 0.62 9.23 3.98
CA PHE A 115 1.60 10.14 4.57
C PHE A 115 2.03 9.61 5.92
N ALA A 116 3.33 9.54 6.16
CA ALA A 116 3.91 9.23 7.45
C ALA A 116 4.89 10.34 7.82
N ASP A 117 4.78 10.89 9.02
CA ASP A 117 5.61 12.01 9.45
C ASP A 117 5.95 11.90 10.94
N CYS A 118 7.13 12.41 11.29
CA CYS A 118 7.71 12.23 12.60
C CYS A 118 7.10 13.18 13.64
N ALA A 119 6.52 12.60 14.69
CA ALA A 119 5.99 13.40 15.78
C ALA A 119 7.14 14.11 16.53
N GLY A 120 7.01 15.43 16.72
CA GLY A 120 7.97 16.20 17.50
C GLY A 120 9.32 16.42 16.82
N PHE A 121 9.41 16.30 15.48
CA PHE A 121 10.65 16.51 14.73
C PHE A 121 11.38 17.82 15.09
N THR A 122 10.66 18.93 15.20
CA THR A 122 11.23 20.24 15.60
C THR A 122 11.89 20.23 16.99
N ALA A 123 11.30 19.49 17.94
CA ALA A 123 11.87 19.37 19.28
C ALA A 123 13.10 18.46 19.30
N MET A 124 13.21 17.51 18.36
CA MET A 124 14.40 16.68 18.20
C MET A 124 15.51 17.42 17.46
N SER A 125 15.19 18.18 16.42
CA SER A 125 16.18 18.91 15.61
C SER A 125 16.87 20.05 16.37
N THR A 126 16.28 20.50 17.48
CA THR A 126 16.88 21.49 18.38
C THR A 126 17.77 20.88 19.46
N LYS A 127 17.62 19.58 19.74
CA LYS A 127 18.36 18.87 20.79
C LYS A 127 19.50 18.00 20.27
N LEU A 128 19.36 17.52 19.02
CA LEU A 128 20.33 16.64 18.39
C LEU A 128 21.20 17.41 17.42
N ASP A 129 22.46 16.99 17.34
CA ASP A 129 23.34 17.43 16.26
C ASP A 129 22.79 16.97 14.90
N PRO A 130 22.98 17.76 13.82
CA PRO A 130 22.44 17.45 12.50
C PRO A 130 22.81 16.06 11.97
N GLU A 131 24.04 15.59 12.26
CA GLU A 131 24.50 14.26 11.87
C GLU A 131 23.73 13.15 12.58
N ASP A 132 23.47 13.33 13.87
CA ASP A 132 22.71 12.38 14.67
C ASP A 132 21.23 12.36 14.29
N LEU A 133 20.66 13.52 14.00
CA LEU A 133 19.29 13.62 13.48
C LEU A 133 19.16 12.90 12.13
N HIS A 134 20.13 13.09 11.23
CA HIS A 134 20.14 12.42 9.93
C HIS A 134 20.20 10.91 10.09
N ALA A 135 21.09 10.38 10.94
CA ALA A 135 21.20 8.95 11.21
C ALA A 135 19.90 8.34 11.79
N VAL A 136 19.19 9.09 12.66
CA VAL A 136 17.88 8.68 13.20
C VAL A 136 16.83 8.62 12.08
N MET A 137 16.78 9.65 11.24
CA MET A 137 15.81 9.72 10.15
C MET A 137 16.07 8.66 9.08
N ASP A 138 17.32 8.36 8.73
CA ASP A 138 17.67 7.29 7.80
C ASP A 138 17.20 5.92 8.31
N GLY A 139 17.39 5.65 9.60
CA GLY A 139 16.91 4.44 10.25
C GLY A 139 15.39 4.30 10.25
N CYS A 140 14.67 5.43 10.36
CA CYS A 140 13.22 5.52 10.21
C CYS A 140 12.79 5.25 8.76
N PHE A 141 13.36 5.99 7.79
CA PHE A 141 13.01 5.89 6.38
C PHE A 141 13.27 4.51 5.81
N ALA A 142 14.35 3.84 6.20
CA ALA A 142 14.62 2.46 5.78
C ALA A 142 13.47 1.50 6.16
N ARG A 143 12.93 1.63 7.39
CA ARG A 143 11.81 0.80 7.88
C ARG A 143 10.50 1.15 7.19
N VAL A 144 10.26 2.44 6.95
CA VAL A 144 9.09 2.90 6.20
C VAL A 144 9.13 2.34 4.78
N MET A 145 10.25 2.46 4.08
CA MET A 145 10.43 1.95 2.72
C MET A 145 10.26 0.43 2.67
N GLU A 146 10.85 -0.31 3.61
CA GLU A 146 10.70 -1.76 3.67
C GLU A 146 9.24 -2.19 3.79
N ALA A 147 8.49 -1.53 4.69
CA ALA A 147 7.08 -1.82 4.89
C ALA A 147 6.23 -1.45 3.66
N VAL A 148 6.45 -0.26 3.07
CA VAL A 148 5.72 0.17 1.86
C VAL A 148 5.96 -0.81 0.71
N HIS A 149 7.22 -1.16 0.43
CA HIS A 149 7.56 -2.10 -0.65
C HIS A 149 7.04 -3.51 -0.38
N ARG A 150 7.01 -3.97 0.88
CA ARG A 150 6.47 -5.29 1.25
C ARG A 150 5.00 -5.47 0.86
N TYR A 151 4.22 -4.39 0.85
CA TYR A 151 2.82 -4.40 0.44
C TYR A 151 2.60 -3.86 -0.98
N GLU A 152 3.66 -3.82 -1.79
CA GLU A 152 3.68 -3.36 -3.18
C GLU A 152 3.25 -1.89 -3.37
N GLY A 153 3.48 -1.06 -2.36
CA GLY A 153 3.38 0.39 -2.48
C GLY A 153 4.64 1.00 -3.10
N THR A 154 4.51 2.22 -3.62
CA THR A 154 5.64 2.99 -4.17
C THR A 154 5.87 4.25 -3.34
N VAL A 155 7.09 4.46 -2.86
CA VAL A 155 7.46 5.71 -2.20
C VAL A 155 7.67 6.78 -3.27
N ASN A 156 6.87 7.85 -3.20
CA ASN A 156 6.92 8.90 -4.21
C ASN A 156 7.93 9.99 -3.85
N GLN A 157 7.87 10.52 -2.63
CA GLN A 157 8.76 11.60 -2.21
C GLN A 157 8.96 11.63 -0.69
N PHE A 158 10.08 12.21 -0.28
CA PHE A 158 10.38 12.55 1.11
C PHE A 158 10.05 14.02 1.35
N THR A 159 9.30 14.32 2.42
CA THR A 159 8.89 15.68 2.79
C THR A 159 9.73 16.23 3.95
N GLY A 160 11.04 16.00 3.94
CA GLY A 160 11.95 16.42 5.03
C GLY A 160 11.87 15.50 6.24
N ASP A 161 10.80 15.60 7.02
CA ASP A 161 10.51 14.80 8.23
C ASP A 161 9.49 13.67 8.00
N GLY A 162 8.95 13.58 6.78
CA GLY A 162 7.96 12.59 6.40
C GLY A 162 8.20 11.90 5.06
N VAL A 163 7.32 10.95 4.77
CA VAL A 163 7.29 10.12 3.56
C VAL A 163 5.89 10.14 2.98
N MET A 164 5.81 10.32 1.66
CA MET A 164 4.60 10.10 0.89
C MET A 164 4.74 8.81 0.06
N ALA A 165 3.79 7.90 0.22
CA ALA A 165 3.70 6.66 -0.55
C ALA A 165 2.34 6.52 -1.23
N LEU A 166 2.33 5.78 -2.34
CA LEU A 166 1.16 5.54 -3.17
C LEU A 166 0.94 4.03 -3.32
N PHE A 167 -0.33 3.63 -3.26
CA PHE A 167 -0.79 2.26 -3.50
C PHE A 167 -1.85 2.28 -4.60
N GLY A 168 -1.77 1.34 -5.54
CA GLY A 168 -2.61 1.33 -6.75
C GLY A 168 -2.04 2.17 -7.90
N ALA A 169 -0.88 2.79 -7.70
CA ALA A 169 -0.07 3.37 -8.75
C ALA A 169 1.44 3.19 -8.45
N PRO A 170 2.28 2.97 -9.47
CA PRO A 170 1.92 2.89 -10.88
C PRO A 170 1.27 1.56 -11.28
N ILE A 171 1.43 0.52 -10.45
CA ILE A 171 0.76 -0.77 -10.60
C ILE A 171 -0.63 -0.69 -9.97
N ALA A 172 -1.66 -0.97 -10.77
CA ALA A 172 -3.04 -1.03 -10.30
C ALA A 172 -3.28 -2.32 -9.49
N HIS A 173 -3.82 -2.17 -8.29
CA HIS A 173 -4.20 -3.28 -7.41
C HIS A 173 -5.65 -3.08 -6.96
N GLU A 174 -6.53 -4.06 -7.12
CA GLU A 174 -7.93 -3.95 -6.63
C GLU A 174 -8.01 -3.75 -5.10
N ASP A 175 -7.01 -4.24 -4.38
CA ASP A 175 -6.91 -4.20 -2.92
C ASP A 175 -5.94 -3.12 -2.41
N HIS A 176 -5.69 -2.07 -3.21
CA HIS A 176 -4.74 -1.00 -2.89
C HIS A 176 -4.97 -0.38 -1.50
N ALA A 177 -6.23 -0.18 -1.08
CA ALA A 177 -6.58 0.38 0.21
C ALA A 177 -6.22 -0.56 1.38
N VAL A 178 -6.50 -1.87 1.21
CA VAL A 178 -6.17 -2.89 2.23
C VAL A 178 -4.66 -2.99 2.43
N ARG A 179 -3.91 -2.98 1.32
CA ARG A 179 -2.44 -2.99 1.33
C ARG A 179 -1.86 -1.75 2.00
N ALA A 180 -2.39 -0.58 1.69
CA ALA A 180 -1.92 0.68 2.27
C ALA A 180 -2.12 0.71 3.79
N VAL A 181 -3.29 0.28 4.28
CA VAL A 181 -3.57 0.20 5.73
C VAL A 181 -2.72 -0.87 6.41
N ALA A 182 -2.52 -2.03 5.76
CA ALA A 182 -1.61 -3.06 6.27
C ALA A 182 -0.16 -2.56 6.37
N ALA A 183 0.31 -1.82 5.36
CA ALA A 183 1.61 -1.17 5.38
C ALA A 183 1.72 -0.15 6.51
N ALA A 184 0.70 0.69 6.71
CA ALA A 184 0.66 1.66 7.80
C ALA A 184 0.80 1.01 9.19
N LEU A 185 0.09 -0.10 9.44
CA LEU A 185 0.23 -0.85 10.69
C LEU A 185 1.60 -1.51 10.83
N ALA A 186 2.17 -2.02 9.73
CA ALA A 186 3.51 -2.58 9.72
C ALA A 186 4.58 -1.51 10.01
N ILE A 187 4.43 -0.30 9.47
CA ILE A 187 5.27 0.86 9.77
C ILE A 187 5.19 1.17 11.27
N GLN A 188 3.97 1.34 11.82
CA GLN A 188 3.82 1.63 13.25
C GLN A 188 4.49 0.58 14.14
N LYS A 189 4.37 -0.71 13.78
CA LYS A 189 5.06 -1.79 14.50
C LYS A 189 6.58 -1.65 14.44
N ALA A 190 7.15 -1.50 13.24
CA ALA A 190 8.60 -1.39 13.05
C ALA A 190 9.18 -0.13 13.72
N ILE A 191 8.42 0.96 13.73
CA ILE A 191 8.81 2.21 14.41
C ILE A 191 8.75 2.07 15.92
N ARG A 192 7.77 1.37 16.50
CA ARG A 192 7.77 1.09 17.95
C ARG A 192 9.01 0.31 18.39
N GLU A 193 9.41 -0.70 17.62
CA GLU A 193 10.63 -1.47 17.88
C GLU A 193 11.90 -0.59 17.76
N TYR A 194 11.91 0.31 16.78
CA TYR A 194 13.00 1.28 16.59
C TYR A 194 13.06 2.32 17.70
N ALA A 195 11.91 2.85 18.12
CA ALA A 195 11.78 3.82 19.20
C ALA A 195 12.31 3.25 20.52
N GLU A 196 12.04 1.99 20.84
CA GLU A 196 12.61 1.33 22.01
C GLU A 196 14.14 1.28 21.95
N THR A 197 14.70 1.01 20.76
CA THR A 197 16.16 1.02 20.55
C THR A 197 16.74 2.42 20.74
N LEU A 198 16.07 3.45 20.23
CA LEU A 198 16.49 4.86 20.38
C LEU A 198 16.39 5.32 21.83
N ARG A 199 15.35 4.90 22.54
CA ARG A 199 15.17 5.20 23.96
C ARG A 199 16.29 4.60 24.79
N GLN A 200 16.66 3.34 24.56
CA GLN A 200 17.73 2.66 25.29
C GLN A 200 19.12 3.24 25.01
N ARG A 201 19.41 3.61 23.77
CA ARG A 201 20.75 4.07 23.37
C ARG A 201 20.96 5.57 23.51
N ARG A 202 19.91 6.36 23.36
CA ARG A 202 19.98 7.83 23.23
C ARG A 202 18.97 8.57 24.12
N GLY A 203 18.11 7.87 24.87
CA GLY A 203 17.08 8.50 25.70
C GLY A 203 16.01 9.26 24.90
N LEU A 204 15.84 8.92 23.62
CA LEU A 204 14.95 9.62 22.70
C LEU A 204 13.60 8.90 22.59
N GLU A 205 12.52 9.65 22.79
CA GLU A 205 11.16 9.24 22.44
C GLU A 205 10.92 9.52 20.95
N PHE A 206 10.46 8.51 20.20
CA PHE A 206 10.30 8.59 18.76
C PHE A 206 8.98 7.92 18.33
N SER A 207 8.19 8.59 17.50
CA SER A 207 6.94 8.03 16.96
C SER A 207 6.56 8.69 15.65
N LEU A 208 5.79 7.97 14.83
CA LEU A 208 5.22 8.50 13.59
C LEU A 208 3.73 8.72 13.72
N ARG A 209 3.23 9.73 13.02
CA ARG A 209 1.82 9.94 12.71
C ARG A 209 1.58 9.50 11.27
N ILE A 210 0.54 8.72 11.03
CA ILE A 210 0.22 8.22 9.69
C ILE A 210 -1.21 8.57 9.30
N GLY A 211 -1.38 9.14 8.10
CA GLY A 211 -2.66 9.48 7.51
C GLY A 211 -2.83 8.83 6.14
N LEU A 212 -4.03 8.31 5.86
CA LEU A 212 -4.34 7.74 4.55
C LEU A 212 -5.65 8.28 3.99
N ASN A 213 -5.66 8.51 2.68
CA ASN A 213 -6.88 8.80 1.94
C ASN A 213 -6.91 8.04 0.61
N THR A 214 -8.09 7.62 0.21
CA THR A 214 -8.34 6.99 -1.07
C THR A 214 -9.15 7.91 -1.94
N GLY A 215 -8.71 8.12 -3.17
CA GLY A 215 -9.39 8.97 -4.12
C GLY A 215 -8.75 8.96 -5.49
N PRO A 216 -9.41 9.58 -6.49
CA PRO A 216 -8.86 9.69 -7.82
C PRO A 216 -7.63 10.61 -7.79
N VAL A 217 -6.59 10.21 -8.51
CA VAL A 217 -5.42 11.04 -8.83
C VAL A 217 -5.15 10.96 -10.33
N VAL A 218 -4.58 12.02 -10.89
CA VAL A 218 -4.12 12.03 -12.27
C VAL A 218 -2.64 11.65 -12.28
N VAL A 219 -2.30 10.61 -13.05
CA VAL A 219 -0.92 10.15 -13.22
C VAL A 219 -0.44 10.59 -14.59
N GLY A 220 0.57 11.46 -14.65
CA GLY A 220 1.14 11.94 -15.90
C GLY A 220 2.65 12.15 -15.80
N ARG A 221 3.30 12.21 -16.96
CA ARG A 221 4.72 12.54 -17.07
C ARG A 221 4.86 14.08 -17.16
N ILE A 222 5.59 14.70 -16.23
CA ILE A 222 5.89 16.14 -16.32
C ILE A 222 7.38 16.30 -16.62
N GLY A 223 7.70 16.76 -17.82
CA GLY A 223 9.08 17.00 -18.27
C GLY A 223 9.73 15.85 -19.05
N ASP A 224 10.97 16.10 -19.51
CA ASP A 224 11.77 15.15 -20.31
C ASP A 224 12.39 14.03 -19.46
N ASP A 225 12.44 14.21 -18.15
CA ASP A 225 12.91 13.21 -17.20
C ASP A 225 11.86 12.13 -16.96
N LEU A 226 12.30 10.90 -16.66
CA LEU A 226 11.48 9.77 -16.17
C LEU A 226 10.82 10.04 -14.80
N ARG A 227 10.62 11.30 -14.44
CA ARG A 227 9.86 11.72 -13.28
C ARG A 227 8.38 11.56 -13.60
N MET A 228 7.81 10.48 -13.07
CA MET A 228 6.38 10.36 -12.86
C MET A 228 6.01 11.33 -11.73
N ASP A 229 6.04 12.63 -12.04
CA ASP A 229 5.50 13.65 -11.16
C ASP A 229 3.99 13.45 -11.18
N TYR A 230 3.49 12.69 -10.21
CA TYR A 230 2.08 12.75 -9.89
C TYR A 230 1.78 14.23 -9.70
N THR A 231 0.85 14.77 -10.47
CA THR A 231 0.16 16.02 -10.12
C THR A 231 -0.71 15.72 -8.90
N ALA A 232 -0.05 15.36 -7.81
CA ALA A 232 -0.55 15.15 -6.47
C ALA A 232 -0.88 16.48 -5.80
N GLN A 233 -0.99 17.57 -6.56
CA GLN A 233 -1.76 18.74 -6.17
C GLN A 233 -3.23 18.42 -6.40
N GLY A 234 -3.83 17.74 -5.44
CA GLY A 234 -5.22 17.33 -5.51
C GLY A 234 -5.83 17.20 -4.12
N GLU A 235 -7.14 17.36 -4.05
CA GLU A 235 -7.93 17.21 -2.83
C GLU A 235 -7.62 15.88 -2.11
N THR A 236 -7.44 14.79 -2.87
CA THR A 236 -7.10 13.46 -2.34
C THR A 236 -5.82 13.47 -1.49
N VAL A 237 -4.75 14.09 -1.99
CA VAL A 237 -3.42 14.10 -1.37
C VAL A 237 -3.41 15.06 -0.19
N ASN A 238 -4.03 16.24 -0.37
CA ASN A 238 -4.18 17.22 0.68
C ASN A 238 -4.94 16.64 1.87
N LEU A 239 -6.02 15.91 1.63
CA LEU A 239 -6.78 15.25 2.69
C LEU A 239 -5.94 14.19 3.42
N ALA A 240 -5.16 13.36 2.71
CA ALA A 240 -4.27 12.38 3.35
C ALA A 240 -3.24 13.04 4.29
N ALA A 241 -2.61 14.14 3.85
CA ALA A 241 -1.67 14.90 4.67
C ALA A 241 -2.36 15.52 5.90
N ARG A 242 -3.59 16.01 5.76
CA ARG A 242 -4.37 16.55 6.88
C ARG A 242 -4.77 15.47 7.89
N LEU A 243 -5.13 14.28 7.41
CA LEU A 243 -5.42 13.13 8.26
C LEU A 243 -4.19 12.69 9.05
N GLN A 244 -2.99 12.80 8.47
CA GLN A 244 -1.74 12.57 9.21
C GLN A 244 -1.57 13.59 10.34
N THR A 245 -1.85 14.87 10.09
CA THR A 245 -1.67 15.93 11.09
C THR A 245 -2.57 15.75 12.31
N ILE A 246 -3.80 15.25 12.11
CA ILE A 246 -4.74 14.97 13.22
C ILE A 246 -4.46 13.65 13.93
N ALA A 247 -3.62 12.78 13.36
CA ALA A 247 -3.31 11.50 13.97
C ALA A 247 -2.51 11.71 15.27
N THR A 248 -2.94 11.04 16.32
CA THR A 248 -2.17 10.94 17.57
C THR A 248 -0.82 10.25 17.27
N PRO A 249 0.31 10.69 17.85
CA PRO A 249 1.60 10.03 17.67
C PRO A 249 1.52 8.52 17.95
N GLY A 250 1.97 7.68 17.00
CA GLY A 250 1.88 6.22 17.09
C GLY A 250 0.61 5.60 16.50
N HIS A 251 -0.33 6.42 15.99
CA HIS A 251 -1.60 5.98 15.45
C HIS A 251 -1.72 6.18 13.92
N VAL A 252 -2.70 5.52 13.33
CA VAL A 252 -3.02 5.57 11.90
C VAL A 252 -4.44 6.09 11.74
N VAL A 253 -4.62 7.13 10.94
CA VAL A 253 -5.93 7.72 10.64
C VAL A 253 -6.26 7.59 9.17
N ILE A 254 -7.48 7.23 8.85
CA ILE A 254 -7.98 7.03 7.49
C ILE A 254 -9.24 7.85 7.21
N SER A 255 -9.44 8.22 5.95
CA SER A 255 -10.67 8.86 5.49
C SER A 255 -11.85 7.88 5.45
N GLU A 256 -13.07 8.42 5.41
CA GLU A 256 -14.29 7.63 5.15
C GLU A 256 -14.21 6.83 3.84
N ALA A 257 -13.65 7.40 2.77
CA ALA A 257 -13.49 6.70 1.50
C ALA A 257 -12.59 5.46 1.63
N THR A 258 -11.53 5.56 2.44
CA THR A 258 -10.65 4.43 2.73
C THR A 258 -11.33 3.41 3.64
N GLU A 259 -12.03 3.87 4.69
CA GLU A 259 -12.78 3.02 5.62
C GLU A 259 -13.75 2.12 4.88
N LYS A 260 -14.55 2.66 3.95
CA LYS A 260 -15.52 1.88 3.16
C LYS A 260 -14.90 0.71 2.42
N LEU A 261 -13.69 0.89 1.88
CA LEU A 261 -12.97 -0.13 1.11
C LEU A 261 -12.27 -1.17 1.98
N VAL A 262 -11.89 -0.79 3.20
CA VAL A 262 -11.19 -1.68 4.14
C VAL A 262 -12.11 -2.21 5.24
N SER A 263 -13.39 -1.82 5.23
CA SER A 263 -14.42 -2.28 6.14
C SER A 263 -14.49 -3.82 6.12
N GLY A 264 -14.35 -4.43 7.28
CA GLY A 264 -14.28 -5.89 7.44
C GLY A 264 -12.87 -6.50 7.46
N TYR A 265 -11.82 -5.77 7.06
CA TYR A 265 -10.43 -6.23 7.18
C TYR A 265 -9.71 -5.67 8.40
N PHE A 266 -10.12 -4.50 8.88
CA PHE A 266 -9.51 -3.81 10.03
C PHE A 266 -10.56 -3.43 11.07
N VAL A 267 -10.10 -3.27 12.30
CA VAL A 267 -10.88 -2.67 13.38
C VAL A 267 -10.62 -1.17 13.34
N THR A 268 -11.68 -0.40 13.13
CA THR A 268 -11.64 1.06 13.03
C THR A 268 -12.55 1.69 14.08
N THR A 269 -12.17 2.86 14.57
CA THR A 269 -12.97 3.67 15.48
C THR A 269 -13.17 5.04 14.85
N GLU A 270 -14.42 5.48 14.74
CA GLU A 270 -14.72 6.83 14.23
C GLU A 270 -14.23 7.88 15.22
N LEU A 271 -13.47 8.86 14.70
CA LEU A 271 -13.02 10.02 15.44
C LEU A 271 -14.11 11.11 15.39
N SER A 272 -14.13 11.98 16.40
CA SER A 272 -15.01 13.14 16.37
C SER A 272 -14.79 13.96 15.10
N PRO A 273 -15.85 14.46 14.43
CA PRO A 273 -15.71 15.19 13.17
C PRO A 273 -14.69 16.32 13.28
N GLN A 274 -13.72 16.35 12.37
CA GLN A 274 -12.63 17.32 12.39
C GLN A 274 -12.88 18.41 11.36
N THR A 275 -12.67 19.67 11.75
CA THR A 275 -12.65 20.78 10.79
C THR A 275 -11.28 20.82 10.13
N VAL A 276 -11.25 20.57 8.82
CA VAL A 276 -10.01 20.58 8.05
C VAL A 276 -9.95 21.88 7.26
N LYS A 277 -8.87 22.64 7.42
CA LYS A 277 -8.67 23.90 6.68
C LYS A 277 -8.72 23.65 5.17
N GLY A 278 -9.66 24.30 4.49
CA GLY A 278 -9.88 24.18 3.05
C GLY A 278 -10.95 23.15 2.65
N ILE A 279 -11.66 22.55 3.62
CA ILE A 279 -12.82 21.72 3.38
C ILE A 279 -14.00 22.32 4.16
N ASP A 280 -15.06 22.70 3.45
CA ASP A 280 -16.19 23.48 4.00
C ASP A 280 -17.16 22.65 4.86
N HIS A 281 -16.91 21.34 4.97
CA HIS A 281 -17.70 20.41 5.78
C HIS A 281 -16.79 19.61 6.73
N PRO A 282 -17.30 19.17 7.90
CA PRO A 282 -16.55 18.32 8.81
C PRO A 282 -16.11 17.03 8.13
N VAL A 283 -14.82 16.71 8.24
CA VAL A 283 -14.25 15.49 7.69
C VAL A 283 -14.46 14.37 8.69
N ARG A 284 -15.10 13.28 8.24
CA ARG A 284 -15.18 12.02 8.98
C ARG A 284 -13.88 11.25 8.83
N ALA A 285 -13.25 10.95 9.96
CA ALA A 285 -11.98 10.27 10.03
C ALA A 285 -12.08 9.08 10.97
N PHE A 286 -11.29 8.05 10.71
CA PHE A 286 -11.32 6.80 11.47
C PHE A 286 -9.91 6.42 11.89
N GLU A 287 -9.73 6.06 13.15
CA GLU A 287 -8.48 5.51 13.64
C GLU A 287 -8.45 4.00 13.41
N VAL A 288 -7.35 3.50 12.85
CA VAL A 288 -7.14 2.07 12.62
C VAL A 288 -6.42 1.48 13.83
N GLN A 289 -7.06 0.55 14.51
CA GLN A 289 -6.53 -0.10 15.71
C GLN A 289 -5.64 -1.29 15.36
N GLU A 290 -6.23 -2.26 14.66
CA GLU A 290 -5.54 -3.49 14.29
C GLU A 290 -6.15 -4.11 13.03
N GLN A 291 -5.37 -5.00 12.42
CA GLN A 291 -5.90 -5.89 11.40
C GLN A 291 -6.76 -6.96 12.08
N ARG A 292 -7.99 -7.14 11.61
CA ARG A 292 -8.86 -8.21 12.13
C ARG A 292 -8.15 -9.53 11.87
N ARG A 293 -7.75 -10.23 12.93
CA ARG A 293 -7.31 -11.61 12.81
C ARG A 293 -8.51 -12.40 12.30
N ARG A 294 -8.37 -13.05 11.14
CA ARG A 294 -9.32 -13.98 10.50
C ARG A 294 -10.39 -13.35 9.58
N ARG A 295 -10.05 -12.74 8.43
CA ARG A 295 -11.01 -12.63 7.30
C ARG A 295 -10.36 -12.65 5.92
N ALA A 296 -10.66 -13.67 5.13
CA ALA A 296 -10.52 -13.57 3.66
C ALA A 296 -11.59 -12.62 3.08
N ARG A 297 -11.36 -12.03 1.89
CA ARG A 297 -12.34 -11.19 1.13
C ARG A 297 -13.75 -11.80 1.09
N PHE A 298 -13.81 -13.12 1.09
CA PHE A 298 -15.04 -13.89 1.09
C PHE A 298 -15.83 -13.82 2.42
N GLU A 299 -15.17 -13.80 3.58
CA GLU A 299 -15.86 -13.72 4.88
C GLU A 299 -16.54 -12.37 5.10
N VAL A 300 -15.97 -11.29 4.57
CA VAL A 300 -16.62 -9.98 4.56
C VAL A 300 -17.87 -9.99 3.67
N ALA A 301 -17.86 -10.73 2.57
CA ALA A 301 -19.04 -10.92 1.72
C ALA A 301 -20.12 -11.78 2.39
N VAL A 302 -19.74 -12.73 3.26
CA VAL A 302 -20.68 -13.56 4.03
C VAL A 302 -21.60 -12.70 4.90
N GLU A 303 -21.05 -11.71 5.60
CA GLU A 303 -21.81 -10.85 6.52
C GLU A 303 -22.79 -9.91 5.81
N ARG A 304 -22.47 -9.48 4.59
CA ARG A 304 -23.35 -8.62 3.79
C ARG A 304 -24.53 -9.37 3.16
N GLY A 305 -24.62 -10.68 3.38
CA GLY A 305 -25.60 -11.56 2.76
C GLY A 305 -25.08 -12.09 1.42
N LEU A 306 -25.10 -13.41 1.28
CA LEU A 306 -24.65 -14.08 0.05
C LEU A 306 -25.84 -14.39 -0.84
N THR A 307 -25.65 -14.24 -2.14
CA THR A 307 -26.60 -14.75 -3.14
C THR A 307 -26.66 -16.29 -3.08
N PRO A 308 -27.80 -16.91 -3.43
CA PRO A 308 -27.92 -18.37 -3.48
C PRO A 308 -26.82 -19.00 -4.33
N LEU A 309 -26.33 -20.18 -3.93
CA LEU A 309 -25.37 -20.93 -4.74
C LEU A 309 -26.09 -21.44 -6.00
N VAL A 310 -25.70 -20.93 -7.17
CA VAL A 310 -26.26 -21.35 -8.47
C VAL A 310 -25.33 -22.36 -9.13
N ASP A 311 -25.90 -23.44 -9.66
CA ASP A 311 -25.24 -24.41 -10.55
C ASP A 311 -23.94 -25.07 -10.03
N ARG A 312 -23.87 -25.33 -8.72
CA ARG A 312 -22.71 -26.02 -8.07
C ARG A 312 -23.11 -27.20 -7.20
N THR A 313 -24.29 -27.75 -7.45
CA THR A 313 -24.87 -28.84 -6.66
C THR A 313 -24.06 -30.14 -6.82
N ARG A 314 -23.53 -30.41 -8.02
CA ARG A 314 -22.75 -31.63 -8.32
C ARG A 314 -21.40 -31.62 -7.60
N GLU A 315 -20.69 -30.50 -7.67
CA GLU A 315 -19.39 -30.31 -7.03
C GLU A 315 -19.53 -30.37 -5.50
N LEU A 316 -20.56 -29.72 -4.95
CA LEU A 316 -20.83 -29.76 -3.52
C LEU A 316 -21.19 -31.18 -3.05
N ALA A 317 -22.02 -31.91 -3.80
CA ALA A 317 -22.34 -33.30 -3.50
C ALA A 317 -21.09 -34.19 -3.52
N ARG A 318 -20.19 -33.97 -4.49
CA ARG A 318 -18.94 -34.72 -4.58
C ARG A 318 -18.01 -34.44 -3.40
N LEU A 319 -17.90 -33.19 -2.96
CA LEU A 319 -17.10 -32.82 -1.80
C LEU A 319 -17.63 -33.48 -0.52
N LEU A 320 -18.95 -33.48 -0.31
CA LEU A 320 -19.58 -34.15 0.84
C LEU A 320 -19.31 -35.66 0.83
N GLU A 321 -19.46 -36.31 -0.33
CA GLU A 321 -19.18 -37.75 -0.47
C GLU A 321 -17.72 -38.09 -0.12
N LEU A 322 -16.77 -37.21 -0.45
CA LEU A 322 -15.36 -37.40 -0.10
C LEU A 322 -15.12 -37.22 1.40
N VAL A 323 -15.78 -36.25 2.03
CA VAL A 323 -15.73 -36.06 3.49
C VAL A 323 -16.32 -37.26 4.23
N ASP A 324 -17.45 -37.81 3.76
CA ASP A 324 -18.09 -39.00 4.34
C ASP A 324 -17.22 -40.27 4.26
N ARG A 325 -16.27 -40.32 3.31
CA ARG A 325 -15.31 -41.43 3.19
C ARG A 325 -14.13 -41.29 4.15
N ALA A 326 -13.84 -40.10 4.68
CA ALA A 326 -12.67 -39.88 5.54
C ALA A 326 -12.67 -40.74 6.84
N PRO A 327 -13.81 -40.99 7.52
CA PRO A 327 -13.87 -41.88 8.68
C PRO A 327 -13.46 -43.34 8.39
N SER A 328 -13.44 -43.76 7.13
CA SER A 328 -12.99 -45.12 6.73
C SER A 328 -11.46 -45.33 6.85
N GLY A 329 -10.73 -44.34 7.39
CA GLY A 329 -9.29 -44.44 7.69
C GLY A 329 -8.37 -44.07 6.52
N ARG A 330 -8.91 -43.55 5.41
CA ARG A 330 -8.13 -43.03 4.27
C ARG A 330 -8.26 -41.52 4.21
N GLY A 331 -7.19 -40.82 4.59
CA GLY A 331 -7.06 -39.38 4.38
C GLY A 331 -7.10 -39.04 2.88
N GLN A 332 -7.68 -37.89 2.55
CA GLN A 332 -7.82 -37.43 1.17
C GLN A 332 -7.39 -35.98 1.06
N VAL A 333 -6.79 -35.64 -0.08
CA VAL A 333 -6.46 -34.25 -0.44
C VAL A 333 -7.32 -33.88 -1.64
N ILE A 334 -8.01 -32.75 -1.52
CA ILE A 334 -8.89 -32.23 -2.57
C ILE A 334 -8.36 -30.86 -2.99
N SER A 335 -8.10 -30.69 -4.28
CA SER A 335 -7.73 -29.40 -4.85
C SER A 335 -8.93 -28.82 -5.61
N VAL A 336 -9.30 -27.57 -5.29
CA VAL A 336 -10.36 -26.83 -5.98
C VAL A 336 -9.69 -25.72 -6.79
N VAL A 337 -9.65 -25.90 -8.11
CA VAL A 337 -8.98 -24.99 -9.06
C VAL A 337 -10.01 -24.29 -9.94
N GLY A 338 -9.73 -23.05 -10.31
CA GLY A 338 -10.58 -22.25 -11.20
C GLY A 338 -10.18 -20.79 -11.15
N ASP A 339 -10.75 -19.97 -12.02
CA ASP A 339 -10.39 -18.56 -12.16
C ASP A 339 -10.79 -17.71 -10.93
N ALA A 340 -10.18 -16.54 -10.80
CA ALA A 340 -10.59 -15.56 -9.79
C ALA A 340 -12.08 -15.22 -9.97
N GLY A 341 -12.84 -15.15 -8.88
CA GLY A 341 -14.27 -14.82 -8.92
C GLY A 341 -15.23 -15.98 -9.25
N VAL A 342 -14.77 -17.15 -9.71
CA VAL A 342 -15.64 -18.28 -10.12
C VAL A 342 -16.42 -18.95 -8.97
N GLY A 343 -16.23 -18.50 -7.73
CA GLY A 343 -16.97 -19.00 -6.56
C GLY A 343 -16.30 -20.13 -5.77
N LYS A 344 -14.98 -20.34 -5.90
CA LYS A 344 -14.24 -21.36 -5.12
C LYS A 344 -14.46 -21.23 -3.60
N SER A 345 -14.28 -20.02 -3.07
CA SER A 345 -14.49 -19.74 -1.65
C SER A 345 -15.96 -19.94 -1.23
N ARG A 346 -16.91 -19.65 -2.13
CA ARG A 346 -18.35 -19.88 -1.92
C ARG A 346 -18.68 -21.37 -1.82
N LEU A 347 -18.09 -22.19 -2.68
CA LEU A 347 -18.26 -23.64 -2.66
C LEU A 347 -17.73 -24.24 -1.34
N LEU A 348 -16.53 -23.84 -0.91
CA LEU A 348 -15.95 -24.31 0.36
C LEU A 348 -16.74 -23.84 1.59
N TYR A 349 -17.35 -22.66 1.52
CA TYR A 349 -18.23 -22.16 2.57
C TYR A 349 -19.53 -22.98 2.68
N GLU A 350 -20.18 -23.28 1.56
CA GLU A 350 -21.40 -24.11 1.57
C GLU A 350 -21.11 -25.54 2.02
N LEU A 351 -19.95 -26.09 1.68
CA LEU A 351 -19.48 -27.35 2.24
C LEU A 351 -19.39 -27.27 3.77
N ARG A 352 -18.68 -26.27 4.31
CA ARG A 352 -18.53 -26.07 5.75
C ARG A 352 -19.85 -25.88 6.47
N ARG A 353 -20.76 -25.10 5.88
CA ARG A 353 -22.10 -24.88 6.43
C ARG A 353 -22.86 -26.19 6.56
N ARG A 354 -22.77 -27.08 5.57
CA ARG A 354 -23.40 -28.42 5.63
C ARG A 354 -22.70 -29.35 6.61
N LEU A 355 -21.40 -29.20 6.80
CA LEU A 355 -20.62 -29.98 7.77
C LEU A 355 -20.78 -29.47 9.21
N ALA A 356 -21.36 -28.29 9.44
CA ALA A 356 -21.58 -27.73 10.78
C ALA A 356 -22.46 -28.63 11.65
N ASP A 357 -23.37 -29.38 11.03
CA ASP A 357 -24.24 -30.35 11.71
C ASP A 357 -23.55 -31.71 11.98
N HIS A 358 -22.32 -31.90 11.50
CA HIS A 358 -21.52 -33.11 11.70
C HIS A 358 -20.43 -32.90 12.75
N ALA A 359 -20.05 -33.97 13.47
CA ALA A 359 -18.97 -33.95 14.46
C ALA A 359 -17.56 -33.92 13.82
N VAL A 360 -17.32 -32.95 12.93
CA VAL A 360 -16.06 -32.80 12.19
C VAL A 360 -15.31 -31.56 12.68
N LEU A 361 -14.07 -31.73 13.14
CA LEU A 361 -13.20 -30.59 13.43
C LEU A 361 -12.76 -29.96 12.10
N THR A 362 -13.17 -28.72 11.88
CA THR A 362 -12.75 -27.95 10.71
C THR A 362 -11.66 -26.95 11.11
N LEU A 363 -10.49 -27.07 10.48
CA LEU A 363 -9.39 -26.10 10.59
C LEU A 363 -9.26 -25.36 9.26
N GLU A 364 -9.13 -24.04 9.33
CA GLU A 364 -8.97 -23.18 8.16
C GLU A 364 -7.67 -22.39 8.26
N GLY A 365 -7.03 -22.19 7.11
CA GLY A 365 -5.81 -21.41 6.98
C GLY A 365 -5.75 -20.78 5.60
N HIS A 366 -5.16 -19.60 5.52
CA HIS A 366 -5.08 -18.82 4.29
C HIS A 366 -3.63 -18.52 3.92
N CYS A 367 -3.32 -18.64 2.64
CA CYS A 367 -2.10 -18.08 2.08
C CYS A 367 -2.35 -16.60 1.78
N LEU A 368 -1.58 -15.72 2.41
CA LEU A 368 -1.62 -14.29 2.11
C LEU A 368 -0.94 -14.05 0.75
N PRO A 369 -1.49 -13.19 -0.13
CA PRO A 369 -0.83 -12.84 -1.40
C PRO A 369 0.60 -12.31 -1.20
N HIS A 370 0.86 -11.63 -0.08
CA HIS A 370 2.18 -11.10 0.33
C HIS A 370 2.95 -12.03 1.27
N GLY A 371 2.48 -13.27 1.40
CA GLY A 371 2.99 -14.24 2.37
C GLY A 371 4.24 -14.98 1.92
N GLU A 372 4.81 -14.72 0.74
CA GLU A 372 6.00 -15.43 0.23
C GLU A 372 7.18 -15.42 1.22
N LYS A 373 7.29 -14.35 2.02
CA LYS A 373 8.36 -14.19 3.03
C LYS A 373 7.97 -14.67 4.44
N LEU A 374 6.81 -15.30 4.60
CA LEU A 374 6.33 -15.81 5.89
C LEU A 374 6.40 -17.35 5.91
N PRO A 375 7.58 -17.94 6.17
CA PRO A 375 7.74 -19.40 6.22
C PRO A 375 6.80 -20.00 7.26
N PHE A 376 6.20 -21.15 6.92
CA PHE A 376 5.28 -21.90 7.78
C PHE A 376 4.05 -21.14 8.30
N HIS A 377 3.69 -19.99 7.70
CA HIS A 377 2.54 -19.19 8.14
C HIS A 377 1.22 -19.98 8.14
N LEU A 378 1.01 -20.83 7.14
CA LEU A 378 -0.17 -21.69 7.05
C LEU A 378 -0.20 -22.75 8.18
N VAL A 379 0.95 -23.34 8.50
CA VAL A 379 1.08 -24.34 9.57
C VAL A 379 0.85 -23.68 10.93
N ALA A 380 1.40 -22.49 11.16
CA ALA A 380 1.19 -21.72 12.37
C ALA A 380 -0.30 -21.40 12.58
N GLN A 381 -1.04 -21.08 11.51
CA GLN A 381 -2.49 -20.87 11.57
C GLN A 381 -3.23 -22.12 12.04
N PHE A 382 -2.88 -23.30 11.51
CA PHE A 382 -3.51 -24.56 11.96
C PHE A 382 -3.20 -24.87 13.42
N LEU A 383 -1.95 -24.72 13.85
CA LEU A 383 -1.55 -24.97 15.24
C LEU A 383 -2.27 -24.03 16.23
N GLN A 384 -2.42 -22.76 15.87
CA GLN A 384 -3.16 -21.78 16.68
C GLN A 384 -4.68 -22.04 16.70
N ALA A 385 -5.22 -22.61 15.63
CA ALA A 385 -6.64 -22.93 15.52
C ALA A 385 -7.00 -24.28 16.16
N THR A 386 -6.03 -25.12 16.49
CA THR A 386 -6.27 -26.46 17.06
C THR A 386 -6.69 -26.32 18.53
N PRO A 387 -7.88 -26.82 18.93
CA PRO A 387 -8.27 -26.83 20.34
C PRO A 387 -7.32 -27.72 21.13
N THR A 388 -6.83 -27.26 22.29
CA THR A 388 -5.93 -28.01 23.19
C THR A 388 -6.51 -29.31 23.74
N ARG A 389 -7.79 -29.63 23.44
CA ARG A 389 -8.52 -30.78 23.96
C ARG A 389 -9.44 -31.41 22.90
N TRP A 390 -8.92 -31.75 21.73
CA TRP A 390 -9.68 -32.56 20.78
C TRP A 390 -9.64 -34.04 21.20
N ARG A 391 -10.79 -34.60 21.60
CA ARG A 391 -10.97 -36.06 21.75
C ARG A 391 -11.59 -36.59 20.47
N PRO A 392 -10.97 -37.57 19.78
CA PRO A 392 -11.65 -38.25 18.69
C PRO A 392 -12.92 -38.92 19.24
N VAL A 393 -14.00 -38.90 18.46
CA VAL A 393 -15.19 -39.71 18.75
C VAL A 393 -14.70 -41.16 18.87
N SER A 394 -14.80 -41.70 20.08
CA SER A 394 -14.35 -43.06 20.39
C SER A 394 -14.99 -44.02 19.41
N SER A 395 -14.12 -44.78 18.74
CA SER A 395 -14.38 -45.93 17.88
C SER A 395 -15.70 -46.64 18.15
N VAL A 396 -16.40 -46.96 17.05
CA VAL A 396 -17.34 -48.07 16.89
C VAL A 396 -17.18 -49.07 18.03
N SER A 397 -18.18 -49.14 18.91
CA SER A 397 -18.29 -50.23 19.86
C SER A 397 -18.40 -51.53 19.07
N THR A 398 -17.27 -52.21 18.91
CA THR A 398 -17.30 -53.65 18.73
C THR A 398 -17.84 -54.18 20.05
N GLY A 399 -19.16 -54.34 20.10
CA GLY A 399 -19.82 -54.98 21.22
C GLY A 399 -19.30 -56.41 21.35
N SER A 400 -18.25 -56.60 22.15
CA SER A 400 -17.97 -57.91 22.73
C SER A 400 -19.02 -58.13 23.80
N SER A 401 -20.21 -58.57 23.41
CA SER A 401 -21.14 -59.20 24.35
C SER A 401 -20.53 -60.53 24.76
N GLY A 402 -19.63 -60.49 25.73
CA GLY A 402 -19.23 -61.63 26.54
C GLY A 402 -20.40 -62.05 27.41
N GLY A 403 -21.38 -62.71 26.81
CA GLY A 403 -22.41 -63.48 27.50
C GLY A 403 -22.19 -64.96 27.19
N PRO A 404 -22.34 -65.88 28.17
CA PRO A 404 -22.07 -67.30 27.96
C PRO A 404 -23.06 -67.89 26.93
N CYS A 405 -22.51 -68.65 25.98
CA CYS A 405 -23.26 -69.42 24.99
C CYS A 405 -24.15 -70.45 25.71
N ARG A 406 -25.49 -70.33 25.57
CA ARG A 406 -26.46 -71.19 26.26
C ARG A 406 -26.68 -72.57 25.61
N THR A 407 -25.82 -73.02 24.70
CA THR A 407 -26.13 -74.23 23.89
C THR A 407 -25.02 -75.26 23.71
N CYS A 408 -23.84 -75.12 24.32
CA CYS A 408 -22.87 -76.23 24.34
C CYS A 408 -22.06 -76.28 25.64
N GLY A 409 -22.31 -77.30 26.45
CA GLY A 409 -21.50 -77.63 27.61
C GLY A 409 -20.34 -78.53 27.20
N THR A 410 -19.19 -77.94 26.81
CA THR A 410 -17.83 -78.53 26.93
C THR A 410 -16.77 -77.54 26.44
N SER A 411 -15.65 -77.51 27.14
CA SER A 411 -14.49 -76.64 26.90
C SER A 411 -13.57 -77.18 25.80
N SER A 412 -13.73 -76.70 24.56
CA SER A 412 -12.63 -76.69 23.57
C SER A 412 -12.96 -75.77 22.41
N ALA A 413 -11.93 -75.04 21.95
CA ALA A 413 -11.94 -73.94 20.99
C ALA A 413 -12.76 -74.16 19.70
N CYS A 414 -13.40 -73.10 19.21
CA CYS A 414 -14.00 -73.06 17.86
C CYS A 414 -13.60 -71.74 17.14
N PRO A 415 -13.04 -71.80 15.91
CA PRO A 415 -12.63 -70.63 15.16
C PRO A 415 -13.73 -70.13 14.19
N ARG A 416 -13.99 -68.82 14.26
CA ARG A 416 -14.58 -67.88 13.26
C ARG A 416 -15.61 -68.42 12.25
N THR A 417 -16.81 -67.84 12.26
CA THR A 417 -17.57 -67.54 11.03
C THR A 417 -18.33 -66.21 11.13
N SER A 418 -18.49 -65.60 9.95
CA SER A 418 -19.01 -64.28 9.62
C SER A 418 -20.40 -63.93 10.15
N SER A 419 -20.63 -62.66 10.50
CA SER A 419 -21.98 -62.09 10.54
C SER A 419 -22.04 -60.76 9.78
N ARG A 420 -22.71 -60.79 8.62
CA ARG A 420 -23.47 -59.65 8.10
C ARG A 420 -24.48 -59.21 9.17
N ALA A 421 -24.52 -57.94 9.54
CA ALA A 421 -25.63 -57.38 10.30
C ALA A 421 -26.03 -56.01 9.77
N LYS A 422 -27.27 -55.94 9.27
CA LYS A 422 -28.03 -54.73 8.99
C LYS A 422 -28.18 -53.93 10.29
N ALA A 423 -27.97 -52.61 10.24
CA ALA A 423 -28.35 -51.72 11.33
C ALA A 423 -29.58 -50.90 10.90
N SER A 424 -30.71 -51.22 11.53
CA SER A 424 -31.98 -50.49 11.46
C SER A 424 -31.91 -49.20 12.27
N ILE A 425 -32.45 -48.12 11.72
CA ILE A 425 -32.73 -46.87 12.42
C ILE A 425 -33.87 -47.12 13.40
N ARG A 426 -33.66 -46.85 14.70
CA ARG A 426 -34.75 -46.59 15.66
C ARG A 426 -34.58 -45.18 16.20
N ARG A 427 -35.60 -44.35 15.91
CA ARG A 427 -35.91 -43.14 16.67
C ARG A 427 -36.39 -43.58 18.06
N SER A 428 -35.81 -43.02 19.11
CA SER A 428 -36.48 -42.94 20.40
C SER A 428 -37.08 -41.55 20.51
N GLU A 429 -38.37 -41.46 20.18
CA GLU A 429 -39.25 -40.49 20.81
C GLU A 429 -39.35 -40.86 22.29
N SER A 430 -39.03 -39.92 23.17
CA SER A 430 -39.58 -39.91 24.53
C SER A 430 -40.67 -38.86 24.55
N ALA A 431 -41.90 -39.36 24.59
CA ALA A 431 -43.15 -38.64 24.74
C ALA A 431 -43.19 -37.87 26.07
N GLY A 432 -43.85 -36.70 26.02
CA GLY A 432 -45.11 -36.56 26.75
C GLY A 432 -46.23 -36.89 25.77
#